data_AF-A0A955PAC4-F1
#
_entry.id   AF-A0A955PAC4-F1
#
_cell.length_a   1.000
_cell.length_b   1.000
_cell.length_c   1.000
_cell.angle_alpha   90.00
_cell.angle_beta   90.00
_cell.angle_gamma   90.00
#
_symmetry.space_group_name_H-M   'P 1'
#
loop_
_entity.id
_entity.type
_entity.pdbx_description
1 polymer ?
#
loop_
_entity_poly.entity_id
_entity_poly.type
_entity_poly.pdbx_seq_one_letter_code
_entity_poly.pdbx_strand_id
1 'polypeptide(L)'
;MQASNFGPVIRIEETSHCVVDGLHLTNGRWEYGAGISIENSSVEVRNCTIFENNVVSTGFFCSGGGMGIRNGFVKIRDTTIIGNDGCRGGGGISCLKSSMLVERARISMNSGSSGGGVSITQSHVIMRDSLLEVNSANSGGGINCNESDLSVTNTLISSNIAGERTRNKIIGGGPIPPTTVFTQGGAMRAFKSLVTVENCVLENNRSQLDQGCFIRDSDSKTVFRNCTIVGSGSFPPAIAWSDSASAPTLLNCILVGPGILRYGQGYDDPEAEVSYSNLEGGYPGEGNIDADPLFVDPENGDYHLQAASPCIDAGTDTGLTTDFDGNSRPIGRYDMGAFEFPYLRSDINGDGVVGPEDLMIFQRDWGKVSGLCPCPTAR
;
A
#
# COMPACT_ATOMS: atom_id res chain seq x y z
N MET A 1 21.94 -40.45 -8.92
CA MET A 1 21.61 -39.20 -9.64
C MET A 1 20.12 -38.96 -9.49
N GLN A 2 19.70 -38.13 -8.52
CA GLN A 2 18.35 -37.57 -8.56
C GLN A 2 18.36 -36.53 -9.67
N ALA A 3 17.52 -36.69 -10.68
CA ALA A 3 17.22 -35.62 -11.60
C ALA A 3 16.62 -34.48 -10.78
N SER A 4 17.40 -33.44 -10.49
CA SER A 4 16.89 -32.22 -9.89
C SER A 4 16.07 -31.52 -10.95
N ASN A 5 14.77 -31.83 -11.02
CA ASN A 5 13.83 -31.11 -11.88
C ASN A 5 13.84 -29.64 -11.42
N PHE A 6 14.51 -28.82 -12.21
CA PHE A 6 14.49 -27.38 -12.13
C PHE A 6 13.61 -26.91 -13.28
N GLY A 7 12.54 -26.21 -12.95
CA GLY A 7 11.54 -25.72 -13.87
C GLY A 7 10.51 -24.88 -13.12
N PRO A 8 9.88 -23.89 -13.78
CA PRO A 8 8.72 -23.26 -13.21
C PRO A 8 7.55 -24.27 -13.19
N VAL A 9 6.53 -24.03 -12.36
CA VAL A 9 5.31 -24.87 -12.39
C VAL A 9 4.59 -24.68 -13.72
N ILE A 10 4.49 -23.43 -14.18
CA ILE A 10 3.93 -23.05 -15.48
C ILE A 10 4.91 -22.11 -16.20
N ARG A 11 5.14 -22.37 -17.49
CA ARG A 11 5.88 -21.48 -18.39
C ARG A 11 4.99 -21.08 -19.56
N ILE A 12 4.85 -19.78 -19.79
CA ILE A 12 4.04 -19.21 -20.88
C ILE A 12 4.94 -18.27 -21.69
N GLU A 13 5.09 -18.56 -22.98
CA GLU A 13 5.95 -17.79 -23.88
C GLU A 13 5.22 -17.50 -25.19
N GLU A 14 5.49 -16.32 -25.75
CA GLU A 14 5.07 -15.93 -27.10
C GLU A 14 3.56 -16.09 -27.38
N THR A 15 2.74 -15.84 -26.35
CA THR A 15 1.29 -16.09 -26.40
C THR A 15 0.50 -14.78 -26.37
N SER A 16 -0.44 -14.61 -27.30
CA SER A 16 -1.26 -13.40 -27.39
C SER A 16 -2.39 -13.33 -26.35
N HIS A 17 -2.81 -14.46 -25.77
CA HIS A 17 -3.76 -14.52 -24.66
C HIS A 17 -3.74 -15.91 -23.98
N CYS A 18 -3.55 -15.98 -22.66
CA CYS A 18 -3.64 -17.21 -21.86
C CYS A 18 -4.42 -16.94 -20.57
N VAL A 19 -5.17 -17.93 -20.08
CA VAL A 19 -5.86 -17.84 -18.79
C VAL A 19 -5.41 -18.99 -17.90
N VAL A 20 -4.91 -18.66 -16.71
CA VAL A 20 -4.60 -19.59 -15.63
C VAL A 20 -5.68 -19.41 -14.57
N ASP A 21 -6.54 -20.42 -14.38
CA ASP A 21 -7.73 -20.33 -13.52
C ASP A 21 -7.84 -21.51 -12.57
N GLY A 22 -8.05 -21.22 -11.28
CA GLY A 22 -8.42 -22.25 -10.29
C GLY A 22 -7.30 -23.22 -9.89
N LEU A 23 -6.03 -22.83 -10.05
CA LEU A 23 -4.89 -23.72 -9.81
C LEU A 23 -4.14 -23.42 -8.51
N HIS A 24 -3.56 -24.49 -7.95
CA HIS A 24 -2.62 -24.43 -6.84
C HIS A 24 -1.20 -24.71 -7.38
N LEU A 25 -0.33 -23.70 -7.37
CA LEU A 25 1.00 -23.74 -7.99
C LEU A 25 2.07 -23.66 -6.91
N THR A 26 2.81 -24.76 -6.73
CA THR A 26 3.79 -24.90 -5.65
C THR A 26 4.97 -25.76 -6.07
N ASN A 27 6.04 -25.73 -5.27
CA ASN A 27 7.28 -26.48 -5.45
C ASN A 27 8.01 -26.19 -6.78
N GLY A 28 7.65 -25.09 -7.44
CA GLY A 28 8.39 -24.55 -8.56
C GLY A 28 9.79 -24.16 -8.13
N ARG A 29 10.80 -24.57 -8.92
CA ARG A 29 12.21 -24.25 -8.67
C ARG A 29 12.87 -23.82 -9.95
N TRP A 30 12.94 -22.52 -10.16
CA TRP A 30 13.46 -21.94 -11.40
C TRP A 30 14.29 -20.70 -11.17
N GLU A 31 14.88 -20.16 -12.22
CA GLU A 31 15.65 -18.93 -12.14
C GLU A 31 14.75 -17.69 -12.15
N TYR A 32 13.63 -17.72 -12.89
CA TYR A 32 12.75 -16.57 -13.06
C TYR A 32 11.28 -16.97 -13.13
N GLY A 33 10.47 -16.56 -12.15
CA GLY A 33 9.06 -16.97 -12.08
C GLY A 33 8.91 -18.43 -11.71
N ALA A 34 9.33 -18.83 -10.50
CA ALA A 34 9.37 -20.25 -10.13
C ALA A 34 7.97 -20.89 -10.06
N GLY A 35 6.95 -20.17 -9.59
CA GLY A 35 5.57 -20.61 -9.77
C GLY A 35 5.12 -20.47 -11.22
N ILE A 36 5.01 -19.23 -11.70
CA ILE A 36 4.64 -18.92 -13.10
C ILE A 36 5.72 -18.06 -13.74
N SER A 37 6.23 -18.50 -14.88
CA SER A 37 7.16 -17.75 -15.73
C SER A 37 6.44 -17.28 -17.00
N ILE A 38 6.36 -15.97 -17.20
CA ILE A 38 5.65 -15.34 -18.31
C ILE A 38 6.64 -14.48 -19.11
N GLU A 39 6.81 -14.79 -20.40
CA GLU A 39 7.65 -14.00 -21.31
C GLU A 39 6.92 -13.67 -22.62
N ASN A 40 6.99 -12.41 -23.06
CA ASN A 40 6.42 -11.93 -24.32
C ASN A 40 4.94 -12.34 -24.52
N SER A 41 4.14 -12.27 -23.44
CA SER A 41 2.80 -12.85 -23.42
C SER A 41 1.77 -11.99 -22.71
N SER A 42 0.49 -12.15 -23.09
CA SER A 42 -0.66 -11.60 -22.37
C SER A 42 -1.37 -12.70 -21.58
N VAL A 43 -1.50 -12.53 -20.26
CA VAL A 43 -2.00 -13.59 -19.36
C VAL A 43 -2.97 -13.04 -18.31
N GLU A 44 -4.10 -13.71 -18.11
CA GLU A 44 -4.94 -13.54 -16.92
C GLU A 44 -4.71 -14.69 -15.95
N VAL A 45 -4.32 -14.37 -14.72
CA VAL A 45 -4.22 -15.31 -13.60
C VAL A 45 -5.36 -15.00 -12.64
N ARG A 46 -6.25 -15.98 -12.41
CA ARG A 46 -7.41 -15.79 -11.53
C ARG A 46 -7.72 -17.00 -10.66
N ASN A 47 -8.31 -16.76 -9.49
CA ASN A 47 -8.72 -17.81 -8.56
C ASN A 47 -7.59 -18.81 -8.23
N CYS A 48 -6.34 -18.36 -8.27
CA CYS A 48 -5.17 -19.23 -8.08
C CYS A 48 -4.57 -19.06 -6.68
N THR A 49 -3.85 -20.08 -6.24
CA THR A 49 -2.94 -19.99 -5.08
C THR A 49 -1.53 -20.34 -5.55
N ILE A 50 -0.61 -19.38 -5.48
CA ILE A 50 0.80 -19.54 -5.86
C ILE A 50 1.64 -19.50 -4.59
N PHE A 51 2.20 -20.62 -4.18
CA PHE A 51 2.80 -20.73 -2.85
C PHE A 51 4.02 -21.64 -2.78
N GLU A 52 4.94 -21.33 -1.87
CA GLU A 52 6.15 -22.12 -1.61
C GLU A 52 6.98 -22.41 -2.86
N ASN A 53 7.02 -21.45 -3.80
CA ASN A 53 7.89 -21.52 -4.97
C ASN A 53 9.20 -20.79 -4.68
N ASN A 54 10.30 -21.31 -5.21
CA ASN A 54 11.64 -20.89 -4.83
C ASN A 54 12.54 -20.62 -6.03
N VAL A 55 13.20 -19.46 -6.03
CA VAL A 55 14.25 -19.17 -7.01
C VAL A 55 15.58 -19.81 -6.57
N VAL A 56 16.08 -20.75 -7.37
CA VAL A 56 17.26 -21.59 -7.02
C VAL A 56 18.58 -21.16 -7.68
N SER A 57 18.62 -19.99 -8.32
CA SER A 57 19.80 -19.52 -9.05
C SER A 57 20.38 -18.23 -8.48
N THR A 58 21.68 -18.04 -8.67
CA THR A 58 22.47 -16.88 -8.21
C THR A 58 22.77 -15.88 -9.33
N GLY A 59 22.26 -16.13 -10.54
CA GLY A 59 22.42 -15.28 -11.72
C GLY A 59 21.83 -13.88 -11.56
N PHE A 60 22.19 -12.98 -12.49
CA PHE A 60 21.77 -11.57 -12.46
C PHE A 60 20.27 -11.37 -12.72
N PHE A 61 19.59 -12.35 -13.33
CA PHE A 61 18.18 -12.26 -13.73
C PHE A 61 17.23 -13.03 -12.81
N CYS A 62 17.68 -13.41 -11.61
CA CYS A 62 16.94 -14.30 -10.73
C CYS A 62 15.87 -13.58 -9.89
N SER A 63 14.59 -13.74 -10.24
CA SER A 63 13.49 -12.95 -9.67
C SER A 63 12.14 -13.66 -9.73
N GLY A 64 11.18 -13.26 -8.89
CA GLY A 64 9.80 -13.74 -8.94
C GLY A 64 9.68 -15.17 -8.41
N GLY A 65 9.74 -15.35 -7.09
CA GLY A 65 9.49 -16.66 -6.47
C GLY A 65 8.12 -17.21 -6.88
N GLY A 66 7.07 -16.42 -6.66
CA GLY A 66 5.71 -16.78 -7.09
C GLY A 66 5.55 -16.63 -8.61
N MET A 67 5.78 -15.41 -9.12
CA MET A 67 5.56 -15.11 -10.53
C MET A 67 6.62 -14.15 -11.09
N GLY A 68 7.09 -14.44 -12.30
CA GLY A 68 8.00 -13.59 -13.07
C GLY A 68 7.38 -13.21 -14.41
N ILE A 69 7.39 -11.91 -14.72
CA ILE A 69 6.76 -11.33 -15.91
C ILE A 69 7.78 -10.47 -16.67
N ARG A 70 8.07 -10.84 -17.92
CA ARG A 70 8.95 -10.09 -18.82
C ARG A 70 8.26 -9.78 -20.14
N ASN A 71 8.28 -8.51 -20.56
CA ASN A 71 7.70 -8.05 -21.82
C ASN A 71 6.23 -8.49 -22.00
N GLY A 72 5.44 -8.46 -20.93
CA GLY A 72 4.09 -9.01 -20.91
C GLY A 72 3.01 -8.02 -20.46
N PHE A 73 1.76 -8.41 -20.67
CA PHE A 73 0.58 -7.78 -20.09
C PHE A 73 -0.12 -8.80 -19.19
N VAL A 74 -0.13 -8.57 -17.88
CA VAL A 74 -0.66 -9.55 -16.93
C VAL A 74 -1.76 -8.96 -16.08
N LYS A 75 -2.88 -9.67 -15.99
CA LYS A 75 -3.96 -9.38 -15.06
C LYS A 75 -3.99 -10.45 -13.98
N ILE A 76 -3.97 -10.04 -12.71
CA ILE A 76 -4.10 -10.90 -11.54
C ILE A 76 -5.40 -10.54 -10.84
N ARG A 77 -6.26 -11.53 -10.59
CA ARG A 77 -7.56 -11.31 -9.95
C ARG A 77 -7.89 -12.41 -8.95
N ASP A 78 -8.40 -12.06 -7.77
CA ASP A 78 -8.88 -13.06 -6.79
C ASP A 78 -7.85 -14.18 -6.53
N THR A 79 -6.57 -13.81 -6.39
CA THR A 79 -5.44 -14.74 -6.37
C THR A 79 -4.59 -14.51 -5.13
N THR A 80 -4.14 -15.60 -4.52
CA THR A 80 -3.23 -15.57 -3.36
C THR A 80 -1.82 -15.95 -3.80
N ILE A 81 -0.84 -15.11 -3.47
CA ILE A 81 0.59 -15.34 -3.70
C ILE A 81 1.29 -15.30 -2.35
N ILE A 82 1.63 -16.48 -1.81
CA ILE A 82 2.03 -16.61 -0.41
C ILE A 82 3.28 -17.46 -0.20
N GLY A 83 4.19 -16.99 0.67
CA GLY A 83 5.32 -17.82 1.10
C GLY A 83 6.30 -18.16 -0.03
N ASN A 84 6.39 -17.34 -1.07
CA ASN A 84 7.33 -17.55 -2.16
C ASN A 84 8.65 -16.83 -1.88
N ASP A 85 9.74 -17.41 -2.38
CA ASP A 85 11.08 -16.92 -2.15
C ASP A 85 11.79 -16.60 -3.47
N GLY A 86 12.12 -15.32 -3.64
CA GLY A 86 12.86 -14.76 -4.75
C GLY A 86 14.32 -14.51 -4.39
N CYS A 87 15.17 -14.46 -5.40
CA CYS A 87 16.59 -14.16 -5.22
C CYS A 87 16.84 -12.64 -5.23
N ARG A 88 17.14 -12.03 -6.38
CA ARG A 88 17.50 -10.61 -6.52
C ARG A 88 16.29 -9.68 -6.71
N GLY A 89 15.23 -10.16 -7.36
CA GLY A 89 13.97 -9.42 -7.55
C GLY A 89 12.90 -9.81 -6.53
N GLY A 90 11.64 -9.62 -6.92
CA GLY A 90 10.53 -9.75 -5.98
C GLY A 90 10.28 -11.17 -5.52
N GLY A 91 9.90 -11.32 -4.25
CA GLY A 91 9.61 -12.61 -3.65
C GLY A 91 8.33 -13.21 -4.16
N GLY A 92 7.25 -12.43 -4.11
CA GLY A 92 5.96 -12.79 -4.67
C GLY A 92 5.96 -12.64 -6.18
N ILE A 93 6.06 -11.40 -6.66
CA ILE A 93 5.97 -11.05 -8.08
C ILE A 93 7.17 -10.22 -8.52
N SER A 94 7.74 -10.53 -9.67
CA SER A 94 8.68 -9.66 -10.39
C SER A 94 8.11 -9.26 -11.75
N CYS A 95 7.88 -7.96 -11.92
CA CYS A 95 7.38 -7.33 -13.15
C CYS A 95 8.50 -6.51 -13.81
N LEU A 96 8.92 -6.91 -15.00
CA LEU A 96 10.02 -6.29 -15.75
C LEU A 96 9.57 -5.95 -17.16
N LYS A 97 9.74 -4.69 -17.58
CA LYS A 97 9.37 -4.22 -18.93
C LYS A 97 7.94 -4.62 -19.33
N SER A 98 7.02 -4.55 -18.37
CA SER A 98 5.69 -5.14 -18.49
C SER A 98 4.60 -4.21 -17.97
N SER A 99 3.35 -4.57 -18.24
CA SER A 99 2.17 -3.95 -17.63
C SER A 99 1.43 -4.97 -16.77
N MET A 100 1.05 -4.57 -15.55
CA MET A 100 0.36 -5.46 -14.62
C MET A 100 -0.84 -4.78 -13.96
N LEU A 101 -1.99 -5.47 -13.95
CA LEU A 101 -3.17 -5.09 -13.17
C LEU A 101 -3.39 -6.14 -12.07
N VAL A 102 -3.44 -5.71 -10.82
CA VAL A 102 -3.69 -6.56 -9.65
C VAL A 102 -4.97 -6.13 -8.97
N GLU A 103 -5.94 -7.04 -8.85
CA GLU A 103 -7.24 -6.77 -8.24
C GLU A 103 -7.58 -7.88 -7.23
N ARG A 104 -8.00 -7.51 -6.01
CA ARG A 104 -8.44 -8.50 -5.01
C ARG A 104 -7.44 -9.63 -4.80
N ALA A 105 -6.17 -9.26 -4.75
CA ALA A 105 -5.08 -10.21 -4.54
C ALA A 105 -4.56 -10.13 -3.11
N ARG A 106 -4.13 -11.28 -2.59
CA ARG A 106 -3.41 -11.37 -1.32
C ARG A 106 -1.96 -11.76 -1.61
N ILE A 107 -1.03 -10.84 -1.39
CA ILE A 107 0.40 -11.05 -1.58
C ILE A 107 1.05 -11.01 -0.20
N SER A 108 1.35 -12.18 0.36
CA SER A 108 1.75 -12.28 1.77
C SER A 108 2.92 -13.21 2.04
N MET A 109 3.69 -12.92 3.10
CA MET A 109 4.78 -13.79 3.55
C MET A 109 5.85 -14.12 2.49
N ASN A 110 5.98 -13.30 1.45
CA ASN A 110 6.97 -13.52 0.41
C ASN A 110 8.31 -12.86 0.79
N SER A 111 9.42 -13.44 0.33
CA SER A 111 10.77 -12.94 0.60
C SER A 111 11.56 -12.75 -0.70
N GLY A 112 12.29 -11.66 -0.84
CA GLY A 112 13.17 -11.43 -2.00
C GLY A 112 14.15 -10.28 -1.75
N SER A 113 15.14 -10.04 -2.61
CA SER A 113 16.08 -8.93 -2.32
C SER A 113 15.49 -7.55 -2.59
N SER A 114 14.63 -7.41 -3.60
CA SER A 114 14.02 -6.12 -3.98
C SER A 114 12.54 -6.31 -4.21
N GLY A 115 11.67 -5.79 -3.33
CA GLY A 115 10.22 -5.97 -3.42
C GLY A 115 9.76 -7.31 -2.87
N GLY A 116 9.69 -7.49 -1.55
CA GLY A 116 9.38 -8.79 -0.95
C GLY A 116 8.06 -9.35 -1.49
N GLY A 117 7.03 -8.50 -1.54
CA GLY A 117 5.77 -8.80 -2.21
C GLY A 117 5.89 -8.61 -3.72
N VAL A 118 6.14 -7.37 -4.16
CA VAL A 118 6.14 -6.99 -5.58
C VAL A 118 7.38 -6.16 -5.93
N SER A 119 8.06 -6.56 -7.00
CA SER A 119 9.17 -5.83 -7.61
C SER A 119 8.79 -5.36 -9.00
N ILE A 120 8.95 -4.06 -9.25
CA ILE A 120 8.53 -3.39 -10.47
C ILE A 120 9.75 -2.69 -11.07
N THR A 121 10.09 -3.01 -12.31
CA THR A 121 11.22 -2.41 -13.02
C THR A 121 10.84 -2.06 -14.45
N GLN A 122 11.03 -0.81 -14.86
CA GLN A 122 10.72 -0.34 -16.21
C GLN A 122 9.30 -0.73 -16.67
N SER A 123 8.32 -0.64 -15.76
CA SER A 123 6.99 -1.23 -15.92
C SER A 123 5.90 -0.27 -15.46
N HIS A 124 4.64 -0.61 -15.78
CA HIS A 124 3.46 0.12 -15.34
C HIS A 124 2.54 -0.83 -14.56
N VAL A 125 2.22 -0.50 -13.32
CA VAL A 125 1.42 -1.36 -12.43
C VAL A 125 0.25 -0.60 -11.81
N ILE A 126 -0.94 -1.20 -11.89
CA ILE A 126 -2.12 -0.76 -11.15
C ILE A 126 -2.48 -1.87 -10.16
N MET A 127 -2.69 -1.50 -8.92
CA MET A 127 -3.10 -2.39 -7.85
C MET A 127 -4.32 -1.81 -7.13
N ARG A 128 -5.33 -2.65 -6.92
CA ARG A 128 -6.55 -2.24 -6.22
C ARG A 128 -7.19 -3.34 -5.41
N ASP A 129 -7.90 -2.94 -4.37
CA ASP A 129 -8.72 -3.82 -3.53
C ASP A 129 -7.91 -5.00 -2.97
N SER A 130 -6.62 -4.78 -2.66
CA SER A 130 -5.66 -5.85 -2.41
C SER A 130 -5.05 -5.80 -1.02
N LEU A 131 -4.36 -6.87 -0.64
CA LEU A 131 -3.66 -7.01 0.63
C LEU A 131 -2.20 -7.39 0.40
N LEU A 132 -1.28 -6.54 0.87
CA LEU A 132 0.16 -6.78 0.85
C LEU A 132 0.67 -6.84 2.28
N GLU A 133 0.95 -8.04 2.79
CA GLU A 133 1.33 -8.18 4.19
C GLU A 133 2.47 -9.13 4.51
N VAL A 134 3.24 -8.80 5.54
CA VAL A 134 4.29 -9.68 6.09
C VAL A 134 5.33 -10.07 5.03
N ASN A 135 5.52 -9.26 3.99
CA ASN A 135 6.55 -9.49 3.00
C ASN A 135 7.88 -8.89 3.46
N SER A 136 8.99 -9.52 3.06
CA SER A 136 10.32 -9.16 3.56
C SER A 136 11.33 -9.05 2.44
N ALA A 137 12.09 -7.94 2.40
CA ALA A 137 13.15 -7.74 1.43
C ALA A 137 14.32 -6.90 1.94
N ASN A 138 15.41 -6.79 1.17
CA ASN A 138 16.46 -5.82 1.48
C ASN A 138 15.98 -4.39 1.20
N SER A 139 15.23 -4.19 0.12
CA SER A 139 14.66 -2.89 -0.29
C SER A 139 13.21 -3.04 -0.72
N GLY A 140 12.30 -2.23 -0.17
CA GLY A 140 10.87 -2.31 -0.46
C GLY A 140 10.27 -3.61 0.07
N GLY A 141 10.02 -3.70 1.38
CA GLY A 141 9.52 -4.93 2.00
C GLY A 141 8.24 -5.43 1.34
N GLY A 142 7.26 -4.53 1.17
CA GLY A 142 6.06 -4.78 0.39
C GLY A 142 6.31 -4.62 -1.10
N ILE A 143 6.63 -3.38 -1.51
CA ILE A 143 6.77 -2.99 -2.91
C ILE A 143 8.13 -2.31 -3.16
N ASN A 144 8.80 -2.69 -4.23
CA ASN A 144 9.93 -1.95 -4.79
C ASN A 144 9.60 -1.48 -6.20
N CYS A 145 9.47 -0.17 -6.39
CA CYS A 145 9.18 0.48 -7.66
C CYS A 145 10.44 1.19 -8.18
N ASN A 146 10.92 0.78 -9.36
CA ASN A 146 12.16 1.29 -9.95
C ASN A 146 11.95 1.65 -11.42
N GLU A 147 12.22 2.91 -11.79
CA GLU A 147 12.05 3.41 -13.16
C GLU A 147 10.65 3.07 -13.71
N SER A 148 9.60 3.22 -12.91
CA SER A 148 8.27 2.65 -13.18
C SER A 148 7.13 3.55 -12.72
N ASP A 149 5.92 3.24 -13.21
CA ASP A 149 4.68 3.86 -12.75
C ASP A 149 3.90 2.88 -11.87
N LEU A 150 3.45 3.33 -10.71
CA LEU A 150 2.66 2.54 -9.77
C LEU A 150 1.45 3.33 -9.26
N SER A 151 0.26 2.78 -9.44
CA SER A 151 -0.97 3.25 -8.79
C SER A 151 -1.47 2.17 -7.83
N VAL A 152 -1.65 2.54 -6.56
CA VAL A 152 -2.22 1.68 -5.52
C VAL A 152 -3.48 2.35 -4.99
N THR A 153 -4.60 1.64 -5.02
CA THR A 153 -5.89 2.14 -4.56
C THR A 153 -6.55 1.12 -3.63
N ASN A 154 -7.27 1.57 -2.60
CA ASN A 154 -8.08 0.67 -1.77
C ASN A 154 -7.34 -0.59 -1.29
N THR A 155 -6.11 -0.42 -0.79
CA THR A 155 -5.21 -1.54 -0.49
C THR A 155 -4.64 -1.40 0.91
N LEU A 156 -4.62 -2.52 1.64
CA LEU A 156 -3.92 -2.62 2.93
C LEU A 156 -2.48 -3.07 2.68
N ILE A 157 -1.51 -2.27 3.11
CA ILE A 157 -0.08 -2.60 3.11
C ILE A 157 0.36 -2.69 4.56
N SER A 158 0.48 -3.90 5.09
CA SER A 158 0.68 -4.13 6.52
C SER A 158 1.93 -4.95 6.84
N SER A 159 2.66 -4.57 7.88
CA SER A 159 3.68 -5.44 8.50
C SER A 159 4.79 -5.90 7.54
N ASN A 160 5.06 -5.14 6.48
CA ASN A 160 6.13 -5.45 5.54
C ASN A 160 7.48 -4.91 6.05
N ILE A 161 8.54 -5.67 5.80
CA ILE A 161 9.85 -5.43 6.40
C ILE A 161 10.91 -5.24 5.32
N ALA A 162 11.62 -4.12 5.38
CA ALA A 162 12.84 -3.90 4.59
C ALA A 162 14.09 -4.04 5.48
N GLY A 163 15.22 -4.41 4.87
CA GLY A 163 16.51 -4.55 5.56
C GLY A 163 16.76 -5.92 6.20
N GLU A 164 15.81 -6.85 6.09
CA GLU A 164 16.06 -8.25 6.46
C GLU A 164 16.83 -8.98 5.35
N ARG A 165 17.90 -9.68 5.73
CA ARG A 165 18.51 -10.69 4.85
C ARG A 165 17.44 -11.77 4.60
N THR A 166 17.07 -11.94 3.33
CA THR A 166 16.07 -12.88 2.80
C THR A 166 16.02 -14.22 3.56
N ARG A 167 14.82 -14.76 3.77
CA ARG A 167 14.60 -16.02 4.54
C ARG A 167 15.39 -17.20 3.98
N ASN A 168 15.70 -17.22 2.68
CA ASN A 168 16.77 -18.07 2.14
C ASN A 168 18.11 -17.33 2.04
N LYS A 169 19.00 -17.79 2.92
CA LYS A 169 20.45 -17.87 2.72
C LYS A 169 20.77 -18.24 1.28
N ILE A 170 21.09 -17.27 0.42
CA ILE A 170 21.69 -17.62 -0.88
C ILE A 170 23.02 -18.30 -0.59
N ILE A 171 23.05 -19.61 -0.85
CA ILE A 171 24.28 -20.36 -1.08
C ILE A 171 24.96 -19.71 -2.29
N GLY A 172 26.01 -18.92 -2.05
CA GLY A 172 26.90 -18.40 -3.10
C GLY A 172 26.67 -16.96 -3.57
N GLY A 173 25.65 -16.26 -3.07
CA GLY A 173 25.54 -14.82 -3.20
C GLY A 173 26.31 -14.18 -2.06
N GLY A 174 27.53 -13.69 -2.30
CA GLY A 174 28.24 -12.90 -1.30
C GLY A 174 27.36 -11.77 -0.75
N PRO A 175 27.63 -11.25 0.46
CA PRO A 175 26.89 -10.11 1.00
C PRO A 175 26.81 -9.04 -0.09
N ILE A 176 25.59 -8.62 -0.45
CA ILE A 176 25.43 -7.37 -1.20
C ILE A 176 26.17 -6.34 -0.35
N PRO A 177 27.24 -5.71 -0.86
CA PRO A 177 28.01 -4.77 -0.07
C PRO A 177 27.03 -3.74 0.52
N PRO A 178 27.25 -3.24 1.74
CA PRO A 178 26.44 -2.16 2.30
C PRO A 178 26.68 -0.89 1.49
N THR A 179 26.18 -0.85 0.26
CA THR A 179 26.16 0.34 -0.57
C THR A 179 24.92 1.10 -0.13
N THR A 180 25.19 1.99 0.84
CA THR A 180 24.38 3.07 1.39
C THR A 180 23.16 2.68 2.23
N VAL A 181 23.28 3.05 3.50
CA VAL A 181 22.37 2.88 4.65
C VAL A 181 21.09 3.75 4.53
N PHE A 182 20.64 4.02 3.30
CA PHE A 182 19.63 5.05 3.00
C PHE A 182 18.72 4.66 1.82
N THR A 183 18.39 3.38 1.69
CA THR A 183 17.72 2.84 0.51
C THR A 183 16.46 2.01 0.80
N GLN A 184 15.89 2.10 2.00
CA GLN A 184 14.93 1.10 2.46
C GLN A 184 13.61 1.72 2.93
N GLY A 185 12.50 1.32 2.30
CA GLY A 185 11.15 1.53 2.83
C GLY A 185 10.49 0.19 3.13
N GLY A 186 10.00 0.02 4.35
CA GLY A 186 9.33 -1.21 4.80
C GLY A 186 8.09 -1.54 3.98
N ALA A 187 7.22 -0.55 3.78
CA ALA A 187 6.05 -0.66 2.93
C ALA A 187 6.47 -0.61 1.46
N MET A 188 7.17 0.47 1.09
CA MET A 188 7.44 0.80 -0.30
C MET A 188 8.77 1.54 -0.49
N ARG A 189 9.48 1.23 -1.57
CA ARG A 189 10.56 2.04 -2.10
C ARG A 189 10.19 2.52 -3.51
N ALA A 190 10.33 3.81 -3.77
CA ALA A 190 10.25 4.42 -5.09
C ALA A 190 11.64 4.94 -5.50
N PHE A 191 12.06 4.62 -6.72
CA PHE A 191 13.26 5.18 -7.34
C PHE A 191 13.01 5.52 -8.80
N LYS A 192 13.24 6.76 -9.23
CA LYS A 192 13.00 7.19 -10.63
C LYS A 192 11.58 6.91 -11.12
N SER A 193 10.60 7.02 -10.24
CA SER A 193 9.25 6.49 -10.46
C SER A 193 8.16 7.54 -10.32
N LEU A 194 6.96 7.24 -10.82
CA LEU A 194 5.73 7.96 -10.49
C LEU A 194 4.85 7.04 -9.66
N VAL A 195 4.50 7.46 -8.45
CA VAL A 195 3.73 6.65 -7.52
C VAL A 195 2.51 7.42 -7.02
N THR A 196 1.35 6.79 -7.07
CA THR A 196 0.10 7.32 -6.51
C THR A 196 -0.50 6.27 -5.58
N VAL A 197 -0.78 6.67 -4.35
CA VAL A 197 -1.36 5.82 -3.31
C VAL A 197 -2.61 6.51 -2.79
N GLU A 198 -3.77 5.93 -3.02
CA GLU A 198 -5.05 6.56 -2.72
C GLU A 198 -5.94 5.62 -1.94
N ASN A 199 -6.65 6.15 -0.93
CA ASN A 199 -7.61 5.37 -0.16
C ASN A 199 -6.97 4.09 0.41
N CYS A 200 -5.77 4.18 0.98
CA CYS A 200 -5.00 3.02 1.44
C CYS A 200 -4.70 3.12 2.94
N VAL A 201 -4.54 1.95 3.56
CA VAL A 201 -4.07 1.83 4.94
C VAL A 201 -2.66 1.26 4.91
N LEU A 202 -1.71 1.97 5.51
CA LEU A 202 -0.31 1.56 5.62
C LEU A 202 0.05 1.45 7.10
N GLU A 203 0.14 0.23 7.61
CA GLU A 203 0.34 0.00 9.04
C GLU A 203 1.52 -0.93 9.35
N ASN A 204 2.23 -0.67 10.44
CA ASN A 204 3.23 -1.58 11.03
C ASN A 204 4.36 -2.02 10.07
N ASN A 205 4.56 -1.31 8.97
CA ASN A 205 5.67 -1.56 8.06
C ASN A 205 6.96 -1.04 8.68
N ARG A 206 8.12 -1.65 8.40
CA ARG A 206 9.38 -1.16 8.98
C ARG A 206 10.59 -1.41 8.10
N SER A 207 11.51 -0.47 8.11
CA SER A 207 12.89 -0.68 7.66
C SER A 207 13.79 -0.99 8.85
N GLN A 208 14.64 -2.02 8.75
CA GLN A 208 15.59 -2.36 9.82
C GLN A 208 16.82 -1.45 9.85
N LEU A 209 17.20 -0.86 8.71
CA LEU A 209 18.48 -0.12 8.59
C LEU A 209 18.30 1.37 8.31
N ASP A 210 17.21 1.81 7.68
CA ASP A 210 16.95 3.25 7.46
C ASP A 210 16.44 3.94 8.74
N GLN A 211 16.60 3.27 9.91
CA GLN A 211 15.71 3.39 11.07
C GLN A 211 14.28 2.96 10.57
N GLY A 212 13.25 2.51 11.30
CA GLY A 212 11.89 2.13 10.79
C GLY A 212 11.11 2.77 9.58
N CYS A 213 11.66 3.51 8.60
CA CYS A 213 11.02 4.14 7.44
C CYS A 213 10.05 3.24 6.66
N PHE A 214 8.86 3.76 6.35
CA PHE A 214 7.79 3.00 5.69
C PHE A 214 7.91 3.18 4.19
N ILE A 215 8.03 4.43 3.75
CA ILE A 215 8.13 4.84 2.36
C ILE A 215 9.45 5.56 2.13
N ARG A 216 10.27 5.00 1.24
CA ARG A 216 11.48 5.66 0.75
C ARG A 216 11.27 6.17 -0.67
N ASP A 217 11.39 7.47 -0.84
CA ASP A 217 11.34 8.16 -2.12
C ASP A 217 12.74 8.66 -2.52
N SER A 218 13.11 8.56 -3.79
CA SER A 218 14.39 8.96 -4.34
C SER A 218 14.26 9.18 -5.84
N ASP A 219 14.58 10.36 -6.35
CA ASP A 219 14.37 10.77 -7.74
C ASP A 219 12.95 10.42 -8.28
N SER A 220 11.91 10.40 -7.43
CA SER A 220 10.55 9.97 -7.82
C SER A 220 9.50 11.02 -7.44
N LYS A 221 8.26 10.84 -7.90
CA LYS A 221 7.13 11.66 -7.46
C LYS A 221 6.09 10.75 -6.82
N THR A 222 5.89 10.87 -5.51
CA THR A 222 4.87 10.12 -4.77
C THR A 222 3.76 11.00 -4.27
N VAL A 223 2.51 10.61 -4.55
CA VAL A 223 1.29 11.31 -4.11
C VAL A 223 0.45 10.38 -3.24
N PHE A 224 0.05 10.86 -2.07
CA PHE A 224 -0.88 10.21 -1.16
C PHE A 224 -2.18 10.99 -1.08
N ARG A 225 -3.33 10.31 -1.24
CA ARG A 225 -4.65 10.90 -1.00
C ARG A 225 -5.51 10.00 -0.14
N ASN A 226 -6.14 10.56 0.90
CA ASN A 226 -7.07 9.80 1.73
C ASN A 226 -6.42 8.51 2.28
N CYS A 227 -5.18 8.61 2.75
CA CYS A 227 -4.45 7.47 3.30
C CYS A 227 -4.38 7.56 4.82
N THR A 228 -4.48 6.41 5.48
CA THR A 228 -4.20 6.28 6.92
C THR A 228 -2.88 5.54 7.08
N ILE A 229 -1.86 6.24 7.58
CA ILE A 229 -0.49 5.73 7.73
C ILE A 229 -0.18 5.67 9.23
N VAL A 230 -0.05 4.47 9.77
CA VAL A 230 0.10 4.25 11.21
C VAL A 230 1.37 3.46 11.49
N GLY A 231 2.30 4.09 12.20
CA GLY A 231 3.58 3.48 12.50
C GLY A 231 3.85 3.22 13.98
N SER A 232 4.39 2.03 14.26
CA SER A 232 4.87 1.66 15.60
C SER A 232 6.34 2.04 15.78
N GLY A 233 6.65 3.19 16.38
CA GLY A 233 8.02 3.52 16.80
C GLY A 233 8.32 5.01 16.99
N SER A 234 9.22 5.32 17.93
CA SER A 234 9.64 6.71 18.24
C SER A 234 10.63 7.31 17.23
N PHE A 235 11.19 6.51 16.31
CA PHE A 235 12.17 6.92 15.29
C PHE A 235 12.17 5.88 14.15
N PRO A 236 12.25 6.22 12.85
CA PRO A 236 12.37 7.49 12.09
C PRO A 236 11.12 7.69 11.17
N PRO A 237 11.09 8.61 10.17
CA PRO A 237 9.83 9.06 9.55
C PRO A 237 9.02 7.94 8.89
N ALA A 238 7.70 8.06 8.82
CA ALA A 238 6.87 7.22 7.97
C ALA A 238 7.24 7.42 6.49
N ILE A 239 7.58 8.65 6.10
CA ILE A 239 7.96 8.99 4.71
C ILE A 239 9.31 9.72 4.69
N ALA A 240 10.27 9.16 3.96
CA ALA A 240 11.59 9.76 3.76
C ALA A 240 11.94 9.95 2.30
N TRP A 241 12.61 11.07 1.98
CA TRP A 241 13.13 11.34 0.64
C TRP A 241 14.54 11.96 0.65
N SER A 242 15.23 11.96 -0.48
CA SER A 242 16.67 12.30 -0.57
C SER A 242 17.05 13.46 -1.49
N ASP A 243 16.12 14.02 -2.25
CA ASP A 243 16.41 15.05 -3.23
C ASP A 243 15.20 15.97 -3.44
N SER A 244 15.43 17.19 -3.94
CA SER A 244 14.36 18.19 -4.10
C SER A 244 13.32 17.83 -5.16
N ALA A 245 13.64 16.92 -6.10
CA ALA A 245 12.67 16.42 -7.07
C ALA A 245 11.65 15.44 -6.46
N SER A 246 11.95 14.91 -5.27
CA SER A 246 11.18 13.85 -4.60
C SER A 246 10.35 14.30 -3.41
N ALA A 247 9.97 15.58 -3.35
CA ALA A 247 9.07 16.05 -2.31
C ALA A 247 7.70 15.32 -2.43
N PRO A 248 7.28 14.53 -1.43
CA PRO A 248 6.02 13.83 -1.50
C PRO A 248 4.84 14.80 -1.33
N THR A 249 3.71 14.49 -1.97
CA THR A 249 2.45 15.23 -1.79
C THR A 249 1.50 14.41 -0.92
N LEU A 250 0.93 15.01 0.12
CA LEU A 250 -0.08 14.41 0.98
C LEU A 250 -1.33 15.30 1.00
N LEU A 251 -2.49 14.69 0.76
CA LEU A 251 -3.79 15.36 0.79
C LEU A 251 -4.81 14.48 1.51
N ASN A 252 -5.58 15.04 2.46
CA ASN A 252 -6.54 14.26 3.26
C ASN A 252 -5.93 13.04 3.96
N CYS A 253 -4.67 13.09 4.38
CA CYS A 253 -4.03 11.94 5.00
C CYS A 253 -4.09 12.02 6.54
N ILE A 254 -4.11 10.87 7.20
CA ILE A 254 -3.82 10.75 8.64
C ILE A 254 -2.49 10.02 8.78
N LEU A 255 -1.56 10.63 9.52
CA LEU A 255 -0.25 10.06 9.84
C LEU A 255 -0.06 10.05 11.35
N VAL A 256 -0.08 8.84 11.92
CA VAL A 256 0.19 8.58 13.34
C VAL A 256 1.52 7.84 13.45
N GLY A 257 2.37 8.28 14.34
CA GLY A 257 3.74 7.82 14.47
C GLY A 257 4.73 8.78 13.81
N PRO A 258 5.91 8.28 13.40
CA PRO A 258 7.00 9.17 13.08
C PRO A 258 6.70 9.98 11.81
N GLY A 259 6.92 11.29 11.86
CA GLY A 259 6.51 12.25 10.83
C GLY A 259 7.17 12.11 9.46
N ILE A 260 7.34 13.22 8.76
CA ILE A 260 7.90 13.28 7.39
C ILE A 260 9.30 13.90 7.46
N LEU A 261 10.31 13.28 6.85
CA LEU A 261 11.70 13.77 6.94
C LEU A 261 12.46 13.69 5.62
N ARG A 262 13.15 14.79 5.28
CA ARG A 262 14.10 14.86 4.17
C ARG A 262 15.52 14.53 4.64
N TYR A 263 16.22 13.67 3.92
CA TYR A 263 17.66 13.41 4.10
C TYR A 263 18.49 14.33 3.18
N GLY A 264 19.53 14.98 3.73
CA GLY A 264 20.48 15.81 2.96
C GLY A 264 20.27 17.32 3.14
N GLN A 265 20.86 17.87 4.21
CA GLN A 265 20.67 19.23 4.75
C GLN A 265 20.80 20.40 3.75
N GLY A 266 19.83 21.32 3.83
CA GLY A 266 19.81 22.72 3.38
C GLY A 266 18.48 23.34 3.87
N TYR A 267 18.52 24.51 4.53
CA TYR A 267 17.37 25.15 5.21
C TYR A 267 16.30 25.75 4.26
N ASP A 268 16.46 25.64 2.94
CA ASP A 268 15.65 26.34 1.92
C ASP A 268 15.14 25.42 0.78
N ASP A 269 15.06 24.11 1.01
CA ASP A 269 14.62 23.15 -0.02
C ASP A 269 13.12 22.84 0.06
N PRO A 270 12.45 22.46 -1.06
CA PRO A 270 11.00 22.28 -1.08
C PRO A 270 10.57 21.24 -0.04
N GLU A 271 9.76 21.71 0.89
CA GLU A 271 9.05 20.91 1.87
C GLU A 271 8.06 20.00 1.14
N ALA A 272 7.68 18.88 1.77
CA ALA A 272 6.59 18.06 1.27
C ALA A 272 5.34 18.94 1.09
N GLU A 273 4.57 18.70 0.03
CA GLU A 273 3.32 19.42 -0.18
C GLU A 273 2.22 18.74 0.62
N VAL A 274 1.92 19.24 1.81
CA VAL A 274 0.95 18.64 2.73
C VAL A 274 -0.22 19.59 2.93
N SER A 275 -1.44 19.15 2.69
CA SER A 275 -2.65 19.94 2.94
C SER A 275 -3.81 19.07 3.38
N TYR A 276 -4.76 19.67 4.13
CA TYR A 276 -5.94 19.03 4.69
C TYR A 276 -5.63 17.68 5.36
N SER A 277 -4.51 17.58 6.07
CA SER A 277 -4.02 16.32 6.64
C SER A 277 -3.77 16.43 8.15
N ASN A 278 -3.92 15.31 8.87
CA ASN A 278 -3.59 15.21 10.29
C ASN A 278 -2.25 14.50 10.46
N LEU A 279 -1.25 15.19 11.02
CA LEU A 279 0.10 14.65 11.19
C LEU A 279 0.56 14.87 12.62
N GLU A 280 0.92 13.77 13.29
CA GLU A 280 1.53 13.82 14.62
C GLU A 280 2.82 14.65 14.60
N GLY A 281 2.89 15.67 15.46
CA GLY A 281 4.03 16.61 15.54
C GLY A 281 3.90 17.81 14.60
N GLY A 282 2.83 17.86 13.80
CA GLY A 282 2.45 18.97 12.95
C GLY A 282 3.25 19.11 11.66
N TYR A 283 2.62 19.71 10.65
CA TYR A 283 3.27 20.05 9.39
C TYR A 283 2.63 21.31 8.79
N PRO A 284 3.42 22.30 8.31
CA PRO A 284 2.87 23.50 7.70
C PRO A 284 2.06 23.18 6.44
N GLY A 285 0.91 23.85 6.27
CA GLY A 285 0.07 23.67 5.10
C GLY A 285 -1.37 24.06 5.36
N GLU A 286 -2.11 24.34 4.29
CA GLU A 286 -3.53 24.69 4.38
C GLU A 286 -4.34 23.52 4.94
N GLY A 287 -5.19 23.78 5.94
CA GLY A 287 -6.10 22.77 6.49
C GLY A 287 -5.43 21.65 7.29
N ASN A 288 -4.10 21.68 7.50
CA ASN A 288 -3.44 20.67 8.31
C ASN A 288 -3.77 20.84 9.79
N ILE A 289 -3.84 19.72 10.49
CA ILE A 289 -4.06 19.64 11.93
C ILE A 289 -3.01 18.72 12.58
N ASP A 290 -2.81 18.89 13.89
CA ASP A 290 -1.99 18.02 14.75
C ASP A 290 -2.83 17.71 15.98
N ALA A 291 -3.57 16.60 15.90
CA ALA A 291 -4.48 16.18 16.95
C ALA A 291 -4.61 14.65 16.95
N ASP A 292 -4.99 14.08 18.10
CA ASP A 292 -5.31 12.65 18.16
C ASP A 292 -6.48 12.33 17.21
N PRO A 293 -6.33 11.43 16.22
CA PRO A 293 -7.41 11.04 15.32
C PRO A 293 -8.59 10.36 16.03
N LEU A 294 -8.43 9.91 17.28
CA LEU A 294 -9.44 9.16 18.02
C LEU A 294 -9.94 7.94 17.23
N PHE A 295 -9.02 7.04 16.89
CA PHE A 295 -9.37 5.76 16.25
C PHE A 295 -10.17 4.85 17.20
N VAL A 296 -11.08 4.04 16.66
CA VAL A 296 -11.93 3.12 17.43
C VAL A 296 -11.09 2.06 18.16
N ASP A 297 -10.25 1.32 17.45
CA ASP A 297 -9.39 0.27 18.02
C ASP A 297 -8.10 0.09 17.20
N PRO A 298 -7.17 1.06 17.29
CA PRO A 298 -5.94 1.05 16.48
C PRO A 298 -4.98 -0.09 16.84
N GLU A 299 -5.10 -0.70 18.02
CA GLU A 299 -4.29 -1.86 18.43
C GLU A 299 -4.65 -3.13 17.64
N ASN A 300 -5.90 -3.21 17.16
CA ASN A 300 -6.40 -4.33 16.37
C ASN A 300 -6.61 -3.97 14.87
N GLY A 301 -6.07 -2.82 14.43
CA GLY A 301 -6.13 -2.37 13.03
C GLY A 301 -7.45 -1.71 12.64
N ASP A 302 -8.31 -1.34 13.61
CA ASP A 302 -9.52 -0.57 13.35
C ASP A 302 -9.23 0.93 13.43
N TYR A 303 -9.03 1.52 12.26
CA TYR A 303 -8.72 2.94 12.08
C TYR A 303 -9.95 3.76 11.70
N HIS A 304 -11.17 3.26 11.94
CA HIS A 304 -12.36 4.10 11.90
C HIS A 304 -12.27 5.21 12.95
N LEU A 305 -12.87 6.36 12.65
CA LEU A 305 -12.88 7.52 13.54
C LEU A 305 -14.00 7.39 14.58
N GLN A 306 -13.73 7.73 15.82
CA GLN A 306 -14.75 7.95 16.85
C GLN A 306 -15.48 9.29 16.59
N ALA A 307 -16.72 9.42 17.06
CA ALA A 307 -17.59 10.57 16.80
C ALA A 307 -17.00 11.95 17.20
N ALA A 308 -16.06 11.99 18.14
CA ALA A 308 -15.40 13.22 18.59
C ALA A 308 -14.12 13.54 17.80
N SER A 309 -13.78 12.75 16.78
CA SER A 309 -12.53 12.88 16.05
C SER A 309 -12.39 14.24 15.36
N PRO A 310 -11.23 14.91 15.49
CA PRO A 310 -10.95 16.15 14.78
C PRO A 310 -10.71 15.94 13.28
N CYS A 311 -10.59 14.69 12.82
CA CYS A 311 -10.42 14.34 11.41
C CYS A 311 -11.74 14.31 10.62
N ILE A 312 -12.88 14.30 11.33
CA ILE A 312 -14.22 14.35 10.75
C ILE A 312 -14.48 15.74 10.18
N ASP A 313 -15.06 15.80 8.98
CA ASP A 313 -15.40 17.02 8.23
C ASP A 313 -14.23 17.97 7.97
N ALA A 314 -13.00 17.50 8.12
CA ALA A 314 -11.79 18.33 8.11
C ALA A 314 -10.99 18.22 6.79
N GLY A 315 -11.36 17.29 5.91
CA GLY A 315 -10.76 17.10 4.59
C GLY A 315 -11.35 18.01 3.48
N THR A 316 -10.89 17.78 2.25
CA THR A 316 -11.35 18.46 1.03
C THR A 316 -11.65 17.50 -0.13
N ASP A 317 -12.19 17.98 -1.24
CA ASP A 317 -12.46 17.13 -2.41
C ASP A 317 -11.17 16.68 -3.10
N THR A 318 -10.96 15.37 -3.19
CA THR A 318 -9.85 14.74 -3.90
C THR A 318 -10.26 14.11 -5.23
N GLY A 319 -11.56 14.11 -5.55
CA GLY A 319 -12.14 13.38 -6.68
C GLY A 319 -12.39 11.89 -6.40
N LEU A 320 -12.02 11.37 -5.22
CA LEU A 320 -12.35 10.01 -4.80
C LEU A 320 -13.81 9.92 -4.37
N THR A 321 -14.54 8.92 -4.87
CA THR A 321 -15.98 8.78 -4.66
C THR A 321 -16.36 7.80 -3.56
N THR A 322 -15.41 7.00 -3.08
CA THR A 322 -15.62 6.03 -1.99
C THR A 322 -14.45 6.01 -1.01
N ASP A 323 -14.71 5.61 0.23
CA ASP A 323 -13.71 5.34 1.26
C ASP A 323 -13.18 3.90 1.19
N PHE A 324 -12.37 3.48 2.16
CA PHE A 324 -11.73 2.16 2.20
C PHE A 324 -12.73 0.99 2.32
N ASP A 325 -13.85 1.23 3.00
CA ASP A 325 -14.92 0.25 3.19
C ASP A 325 -15.92 0.24 2.02
N GLY A 326 -15.76 1.16 1.07
CA GLY A 326 -16.65 1.31 -0.08
C GLY A 326 -17.86 2.19 0.18
N ASN A 327 -17.91 2.90 1.31
CA ASN A 327 -18.92 3.92 1.59
C ASN A 327 -18.74 5.12 0.66
N SER A 328 -19.83 5.85 0.39
CA SER A 328 -19.76 7.06 -0.45
C SER A 328 -18.94 8.15 0.23
N ARG A 329 -18.09 8.82 -0.56
CA ARG A 329 -17.31 9.98 -0.12
C ARG A 329 -17.75 11.23 -0.89
N PRO A 330 -18.06 12.35 -0.22
CA PRO A 330 -18.16 12.50 1.24
C PRO A 330 -19.50 12.02 1.80
N ILE A 331 -19.55 11.65 3.08
CA ILE A 331 -20.80 11.57 3.85
C ILE A 331 -21.06 12.95 4.48
N GLY A 332 -21.52 13.91 3.68
CA GLY A 332 -21.67 15.31 4.13
C GLY A 332 -20.46 16.14 3.74
N ARG A 333 -19.43 16.21 4.59
CA ARG A 333 -18.13 16.80 4.23
C ARG A 333 -17.06 15.70 4.21
N TYR A 334 -15.89 16.01 3.66
CA TYR A 334 -14.83 15.03 3.49
C TYR A 334 -14.08 14.83 4.79
N ASP A 335 -13.82 13.57 5.12
CA ASP A 335 -12.98 13.21 6.26
C ASP A 335 -11.53 13.00 5.82
N MET A 336 -10.61 13.29 6.75
CA MET A 336 -9.21 12.90 6.57
C MET A 336 -9.04 11.40 6.78
N GLY A 337 -8.08 10.81 6.08
CA GLY A 337 -7.75 9.39 6.17
C GLY A 337 -8.54 8.51 5.20
N ALA A 338 -8.36 7.20 5.37
CA ALA A 338 -8.89 6.16 4.49
C ALA A 338 -10.39 5.90 4.69
N PHE A 339 -10.92 6.20 5.87
CA PHE A 339 -12.32 5.89 6.25
C PHE A 339 -13.14 7.18 6.33
N GLU A 340 -14.41 7.12 5.92
CA GLU A 340 -15.39 8.14 6.26
C GLU A 340 -16.13 7.74 7.54
N PHE A 341 -16.40 8.72 8.39
CA PHE A 341 -17.26 8.57 9.54
C PHE A 341 -18.71 8.43 9.05
N PRO A 342 -19.39 7.33 9.37
CA PRO A 342 -20.76 7.14 8.95
C PRO A 342 -21.65 8.09 9.76
N TYR A 343 -21.98 9.26 9.18
CA TYR A 343 -23.15 10.01 9.64
C TYR A 343 -24.39 9.19 9.34
N LEU A 344 -24.72 8.30 10.25
CA LEU A 344 -26.01 7.65 10.26
C LEU A 344 -27.01 8.76 10.55
N ARG A 345 -27.67 9.29 9.51
CA ARG A 345 -28.73 10.31 9.68
C ARG A 345 -29.86 9.85 10.61
N SER A 346 -29.93 8.54 10.84
CA SER A 346 -30.86 7.87 11.75
C SER A 346 -30.25 7.55 13.12
N ASP A 347 -28.96 7.78 13.32
CA ASP A 347 -28.30 7.79 14.63
C ASP A 347 -28.48 9.20 15.20
N ILE A 348 -29.60 9.38 15.87
CA ILE A 348 -30.04 10.68 16.40
C ILE A 348 -29.34 10.95 17.73
N ASN A 349 -28.86 9.90 18.40
CA ASN A 349 -28.20 10.01 19.68
C ASN A 349 -26.67 10.25 19.56
N GLY A 350 -26.09 9.97 18.39
CA GLY A 350 -24.67 10.15 18.05
C GLY A 350 -23.74 9.09 18.61
N ASP A 351 -24.22 7.88 18.89
CA ASP A 351 -23.45 6.79 19.49
C ASP A 351 -22.80 5.83 18.47
N GLY A 352 -23.01 6.09 17.17
CA GLY A 352 -22.48 5.32 16.05
C GLY A 352 -23.31 4.09 15.68
N VAL A 353 -24.46 3.85 16.33
CA VAL A 353 -25.34 2.70 16.09
C VAL A 353 -26.76 3.17 15.85
N VAL A 354 -27.36 2.83 14.70
CA VAL A 354 -28.82 3.03 14.51
C VAL A 354 -29.58 1.96 15.29
N GLY A 355 -30.09 2.32 16.46
CA GLY A 355 -30.72 1.41 17.41
C GLY A 355 -32.12 1.83 17.89
N PRO A 356 -32.74 1.01 18.75
CA PRO A 356 -33.96 1.38 19.48
C PRO A 356 -33.86 2.71 20.22
N GLU A 357 -32.67 3.07 20.67
CA GLU A 357 -32.33 4.31 21.37
C GLU A 357 -32.56 5.53 20.47
N ASP A 358 -32.14 5.48 19.20
CA ASP A 358 -32.42 6.54 18.23
C ASP A 358 -33.89 6.62 17.88
N LEU A 359 -34.54 5.46 17.74
CA LEU A 359 -35.97 5.41 17.52
C LEU A 359 -36.72 6.06 18.69
N MET A 360 -36.24 5.90 19.93
CA MET A 360 -36.83 6.57 21.09
C MET A 360 -36.61 8.09 21.06
N ILE A 361 -35.43 8.57 20.65
CA ILE A 361 -35.19 10.01 20.47
C ILE A 361 -36.05 10.57 19.35
N PHE A 362 -36.10 9.89 18.20
CA PHE A 362 -36.96 10.21 17.08
C PHE A 362 -38.41 10.32 17.53
N GLN A 363 -38.95 9.29 18.20
CA GLN A 363 -40.33 9.25 18.67
C GLN A 363 -40.62 10.34 19.71
N ARG A 364 -39.67 10.61 20.60
CA ARG A 364 -39.77 11.68 21.60
C ARG A 364 -39.90 13.04 20.93
N ASP A 365 -39.20 13.27 19.84
CA ASP A 365 -39.08 14.59 19.20
C ASP A 365 -39.93 14.72 17.93
N TRP A 366 -40.57 13.63 17.50
CA TRP A 366 -41.48 13.57 16.36
C TRP A 366 -42.64 14.55 16.52
N GLY A 367 -42.71 15.54 15.61
CA GLY A 367 -43.74 16.58 15.62
C GLY A 367 -43.49 17.76 16.57
N LYS A 368 -42.37 17.78 17.32
CA LYS A 368 -41.96 18.95 18.11
C LYS A 368 -41.21 19.94 17.22
N VAL A 369 -41.94 20.87 16.61
CA VAL A 369 -41.34 22.00 15.89
C VAL A 369 -40.90 23.04 16.92
N SER A 370 -39.61 23.13 17.23
CA SER A 370 -39.09 24.28 17.98
C SER A 370 -38.96 25.47 17.03
N GLY A 371 -39.92 26.39 17.09
CA GLY A 371 -39.77 27.78 16.63
C GLY A 371 -39.59 27.97 15.13
N LEU A 372 -40.71 28.27 14.46
CA LEU A 372 -40.86 29.03 13.21
C LEU A 372 -39.56 29.64 12.64
N CYS A 373 -39.13 29.11 11.49
CA CYS A 373 -38.52 29.95 10.45
C CYS A 373 -39.51 31.09 10.17
N PRO A 374 -39.14 32.39 10.32
CA PRO A 374 -40.08 33.46 10.07
C PRO A 374 -40.50 33.41 8.61
N CYS A 375 -41.80 33.20 8.39
CA CYS A 375 -42.42 33.28 7.07
C CYS A 375 -42.11 34.67 6.47
N PRO A 376 -41.61 34.76 5.23
CA PRO A 376 -41.41 36.05 4.59
C PRO A 376 -42.78 36.71 4.41
N THR A 377 -43.04 37.78 5.15
CA THR A 377 -44.26 38.57 5.00
C THR A 377 -44.31 39.16 3.61
N ALA A 378 -45.30 38.78 2.82
CA ALA A 378 -45.67 39.45 1.59
C ALA A 378 -46.10 40.90 1.90
N ARG A 379 -45.34 41.87 1.39
CA ARG A 379 -45.83 43.15 0.88
C ARG A 379 -44.99 43.60 -0.29
#